data_AF-A0A2D9XLE8-F1
#
_entry.id   AF-A0A2D9XLE8-F1
#
_cell.length_a   1.000
_cell.length_b   1.000
_cell.length_c   1.000
_cell.angle_alpha   90.00
_cell.angle_beta   90.00
_cell.angle_gamma   90.00
#
_symmetry.space_group_name_H-M   'P 1'
#
loop_
_entity.id
_entity.type
_entity.pdbx_description
1 polymer ?
#
loop_
_entity_poly.entity_id
_entity_poly.type
_entity_poly.pdbx_seq_one_letter_code
_entity_poly.pdbx_strand_id
1 'polypeptide(L)'
;MKKIFVLAVTAFIFLSTQSAEAQTRVSPQMAQSYAQNCSQQENPYISSETKDIFCQCTASYMQKTMSVEDLQAMGGNDQPARNAINKMMIQVYSPCMEFPVRDLVYKKCQEDAFQAGQKICKCLSNNMASYVSKRAKADLPGILQANPNVTDPMEAIVTSPSYEQTEKRIALGCIQGEYQ
;
A
#
# COMPACT_ATOMS: atom_id res chain seq x y z
N MET A 1 -54.13 -15.81 -56.85
CA MET A 1 -53.03 -14.82 -56.85
C MET A 1 -52.68 -14.48 -55.41
N LYS A 2 -51.52 -14.95 -54.95
CA LYS A 2 -50.99 -14.82 -53.57
C LYS A 2 -50.33 -13.45 -53.40
N LYS A 3 -50.77 -12.65 -52.42
CA LYS A 3 -50.06 -11.42 -51.99
C LYS A 3 -49.22 -11.76 -50.76
N ILE A 4 -47.90 -11.77 -50.92
CA ILE A 4 -46.92 -11.95 -49.86
C ILE A 4 -46.70 -10.57 -49.23
N PHE A 5 -47.16 -10.38 -47.98
CA PHE A 5 -46.80 -9.23 -47.16
C PHE A 5 -45.49 -9.57 -46.43
N VAL A 6 -44.40 -8.94 -46.84
CA VAL A 6 -43.10 -8.99 -46.13
C VAL A 6 -43.15 -7.94 -45.03
N LEU A 7 -43.25 -8.39 -43.78
CA LEU A 7 -43.14 -7.56 -42.58
C LEU A 7 -41.64 -7.34 -42.30
N ALA A 8 -41.19 -6.10 -42.50
CA ALA A 8 -39.83 -5.67 -42.18
C ALA A 8 -39.66 -5.58 -40.66
N VAL A 9 -38.80 -6.44 -40.10
CA VAL A 9 -38.34 -6.36 -38.70
C VAL A 9 -37.18 -5.38 -38.65
N THR A 10 -37.45 -4.15 -38.20
CA THR A 10 -36.43 -3.15 -37.91
C THR A 10 -35.73 -3.50 -36.60
N ALA A 11 -34.60 -4.22 -36.69
CA ALA A 11 -33.71 -4.45 -35.57
C ALA A 11 -32.95 -3.15 -35.23
N PHE A 12 -33.40 -2.44 -34.20
CA PHE A 12 -32.64 -1.35 -33.59
C PHE A 12 -31.49 -1.97 -32.79
N ILE A 13 -30.31 -2.06 -33.41
CA ILE A 13 -29.06 -2.38 -32.71
C ILE A 13 -28.69 -1.13 -31.91
N PHE A 14 -28.99 -1.13 -30.61
CA PHE A 14 -28.41 -0.19 -29.66
C PHE A 14 -26.91 -0.51 -29.54
N LEU A 15 -26.11 0.14 -30.38
CA LEU A 15 -24.67 0.24 -30.20
C LEU A 15 -24.42 1.07 -28.93
N SER A 16 -24.30 0.41 -27.78
CA SER A 16 -23.75 1.04 -26.58
C SER A 16 -22.30 1.40 -26.87
N THR A 17 -22.04 2.67 -27.19
CA THR A 17 -20.70 3.24 -27.24
C THR A 17 -20.12 3.15 -25.83
N GLN A 18 -19.38 2.07 -25.55
CA GLN A 18 -18.51 2.01 -24.37
C GLN A 18 -17.37 2.98 -24.66
N SER A 19 -17.49 4.21 -24.20
CA SER A 19 -16.37 5.14 -24.12
C SER A 19 -15.33 4.50 -23.21
N ALA A 20 -14.24 4.01 -23.79
CA ALA A 20 -13.06 3.68 -23.02
C ALA A 20 -12.50 5.00 -22.47
N GLU A 21 -12.88 5.36 -21.25
CA GLU A 21 -12.30 6.53 -20.57
C GLU A 21 -10.82 6.23 -20.32
N ALA A 22 -9.94 6.98 -20.99
CA ALA A 22 -8.53 6.92 -20.73
C ALA A 22 -8.27 7.46 -19.31
N GLN A 23 -7.68 6.64 -18.44
CA GLN A 23 -7.36 7.03 -17.07
C GLN A 23 -6.45 8.27 -17.03
N THR A 24 -6.87 9.32 -16.34
CA THR A 24 -6.11 10.56 -16.23
C THR A 24 -4.92 10.37 -15.29
N ARG A 25 -3.70 10.70 -15.74
CA ARG A 25 -2.51 10.56 -14.89
C ARG A 25 -2.48 11.59 -13.76
N VAL A 26 -1.99 11.17 -12.61
CA VAL A 26 -1.66 12.06 -11.49
C VAL A 26 -0.49 12.98 -11.88
N SER A 27 -0.66 14.29 -11.70
CA SER A 27 0.36 15.28 -12.05
C SER A 27 1.46 15.39 -10.98
N PRO A 28 2.65 15.91 -11.33
CA PRO A 28 3.70 16.20 -10.34
C PRO A 28 3.22 17.13 -9.21
N GLN A 29 2.35 18.10 -9.53
CA GLN A 29 1.80 19.03 -8.54
C GLN A 29 0.90 18.31 -7.53
N MET A 30 0.05 17.38 -8.00
CA MET A 30 -0.77 16.56 -7.11
C MET A 30 0.08 15.67 -6.20
N ALA A 31 1.13 15.04 -6.75
CA ALA A 31 2.07 14.24 -5.98
C ALA A 31 2.79 15.07 -4.92
N GLN A 32 3.23 16.28 -5.27
CA GLN A 32 3.87 17.20 -4.34
C GLN A 32 2.93 17.65 -3.22
N SER A 33 1.68 18.00 -3.53
CA SER A 33 0.68 18.37 -2.52
C SER A 33 0.37 17.21 -1.58
N TYR A 34 0.28 15.98 -2.11
CA TYR A 34 0.14 14.79 -1.28
C TYR A 34 1.33 14.60 -0.32
N ALA A 35 2.57 14.74 -0.82
CA ALA A 35 3.77 14.60 0.02
C ALA A 35 3.78 15.62 1.16
N GLN A 36 3.41 16.89 0.88
CA GLN A 36 3.34 17.96 1.87
C GLN A 36 2.26 17.70 2.93
N ASN A 37 1.09 17.24 2.52
CA ASN A 37 0.01 16.92 3.46
C ASN A 37 0.38 15.71 4.33
N CYS A 38 1.03 14.70 3.73
CA CYS A 38 1.51 13.52 4.44
C CYS A 38 2.55 13.89 5.51
N SER A 39 3.52 14.76 5.21
CA SER A 39 4.56 15.13 6.18
C SER A 39 4.06 16.00 7.33
N GLN A 40 2.91 16.67 7.17
CA GLN A 40 2.26 17.42 8.24
C GLN A 40 1.53 16.53 9.26
N GLN A 41 1.28 15.26 8.94
CA GLN A 41 0.65 14.35 9.89
C GLN A 41 1.64 13.95 10.98
N GLU A 42 1.21 14.06 12.24
CA GLU A 42 1.98 13.60 13.39
C GLU A 42 1.92 12.08 13.51
N ASN A 43 3.07 11.44 13.70
CA ASN A 43 3.17 10.01 13.96
C ASN A 43 4.25 9.76 15.02
N PRO A 44 3.88 9.36 16.25
CA PRO A 44 4.83 9.22 17.37
C PRO A 44 5.74 7.97 17.24
N TYR A 45 5.51 7.13 16.22
CA TYR A 45 6.20 5.86 16.04
C TYR A 45 7.35 5.92 15.03
N ILE A 46 7.50 7.01 14.26
CA ILE A 46 8.56 7.19 13.26
C ILE A 46 9.26 8.54 13.40
N SER A 47 10.53 8.62 13.02
CA SER A 47 11.26 9.90 13.00
C SER A 47 10.71 10.85 11.93
N SER A 48 10.97 12.16 12.08
CA SER A 48 10.63 13.15 11.06
C SER A 48 11.31 12.86 9.73
N GLU A 49 12.57 12.41 9.76
CA GLU A 49 13.32 12.03 8.55
C GLU A 49 12.64 10.85 7.83
N THR A 50 12.30 9.79 8.57
CA THR A 50 11.60 8.63 8.00
C THR A 50 10.22 9.00 7.46
N LYS A 51 9.51 9.91 8.13
CA LYS A 51 8.23 10.45 7.64
C LYS A 51 8.40 11.15 6.30
N ASP A 52 9.38 12.03 6.18
CA ASP A 52 9.65 12.75 4.92
C ASP A 52 10.00 11.78 3.78
N ILE A 53 10.86 10.80 4.04
CA ILE A 53 11.23 9.77 3.06
C ILE A 53 10.00 8.95 2.64
N PHE A 54 9.19 8.53 3.62
CA PHE A 54 7.97 7.75 3.36
C PHE A 54 6.96 8.54 2.52
N CYS A 55 6.71 9.80 2.85
CA CYS A 55 5.78 10.67 2.14
C CYS A 55 6.25 10.95 0.70
N GLN A 56 7.55 11.18 0.49
CA GLN A 56 8.11 11.36 -0.86
C GLN A 56 8.05 10.07 -1.68
N CYS A 57 8.37 8.92 -1.07
CA CYS A 57 8.30 7.62 -1.73
C CYS A 57 6.86 7.32 -2.18
N THR A 58 5.89 7.48 -1.27
CA THR A 58 4.47 7.24 -1.58
C THR A 58 3.95 8.24 -2.61
N ALA A 59 4.37 9.51 -2.58
CA ALA A 59 4.04 10.46 -3.64
C ALA A 59 4.52 10.00 -5.03
N SER A 60 5.75 9.48 -5.12
CA SER A 60 6.31 8.95 -6.37
C SER A 60 5.51 7.76 -6.88
N TYR A 61 5.15 6.81 -6.01
CA TYR A 61 4.36 5.65 -6.42
C TYR A 61 2.91 6.02 -6.74
N MET A 62 2.31 6.98 -6.04
CA MET A 62 1.00 7.53 -6.38
C MET A 62 1.01 8.07 -7.81
N GLN A 63 2.01 8.88 -8.17
CA GLN A 63 2.16 9.40 -9.53
C GLN A 63 2.30 8.29 -10.59
N LYS A 64 3.00 7.22 -10.26
CA LYS A 64 3.30 6.11 -11.19
C LYS A 64 2.14 5.13 -11.37
N THR A 65 1.30 4.96 -10.35
CA THR A 65 0.40 3.81 -10.28
C THR A 65 -1.08 4.17 -10.15
N MET A 66 -1.39 5.39 -9.71
CA MET A 66 -2.76 5.87 -9.52
C MET A 66 -3.19 6.79 -10.66
N SER A 67 -4.48 6.86 -10.91
CA SER A 67 -5.13 7.85 -11.77
C SER A 67 -5.90 8.88 -10.94
N VAL A 68 -6.31 9.99 -11.56
CA VAL A 68 -7.17 10.99 -10.91
C VAL A 68 -8.51 10.37 -10.52
N GLU A 69 -9.05 9.48 -11.36
CA GLU A 69 -10.30 8.76 -11.10
C GLU A 69 -10.16 7.81 -9.91
N ASP A 70 -9.02 7.14 -9.74
CA ASP A 70 -8.76 6.36 -8.52
C ASP A 70 -8.82 7.27 -7.28
N LEU A 71 -8.16 8.43 -7.32
CA LEU A 71 -8.14 9.37 -6.20
C LEU A 71 -9.54 9.93 -5.89
N GLN A 72 -10.36 10.18 -6.91
CA GLN A 72 -11.74 10.62 -6.74
C GLN A 72 -12.62 9.50 -6.17
N ALA A 73 -12.46 8.27 -6.65
CA ALA A 73 -13.21 7.11 -6.19
C ALA A 73 -12.99 6.82 -4.70
N MET A 74 -11.79 7.07 -4.17
CA MET A 74 -11.48 6.90 -2.74
C MET A 74 -12.38 7.70 -1.79
N GLY A 75 -13.07 8.74 -2.26
CA GLY A 75 -14.02 9.51 -1.45
C GLY A 75 -15.39 8.84 -1.25
N GLY A 76 -15.67 7.73 -1.93
CA GLY A 76 -16.92 6.98 -1.82
C GLY A 76 -16.93 5.93 -0.70
N ASN A 77 -18.06 5.22 -0.57
CA ASN A 77 -18.25 4.09 0.37
C ASN A 77 -18.68 2.81 -0.36
N ASP A 78 -18.42 2.72 -1.66
CA ASP A 78 -18.82 1.62 -2.53
C ASP A 78 -17.63 0.76 -2.97
N GLN A 79 -17.89 -0.24 -3.81
CA GLN A 79 -16.85 -1.15 -4.30
C GLN A 79 -15.75 -0.42 -5.11
N PRO A 80 -16.07 0.54 -6.01
CA PRO A 80 -15.06 1.40 -6.61
C PRO A 80 -14.14 2.10 -5.60
N ALA A 81 -14.70 2.69 -4.54
CA ALA A 81 -13.91 3.32 -3.49
C ALA A 81 -12.97 2.32 -2.82
N ARG A 82 -13.48 1.13 -2.45
CA ARG A 82 -12.64 0.08 -1.86
C ARG A 82 -11.56 -0.42 -2.81
N ASN A 83 -11.85 -0.54 -4.10
CA ASN A 83 -10.85 -0.93 -5.10
C ASN A 83 -9.71 0.10 -5.20
N ALA A 84 -10.05 1.39 -5.21
CA ALA A 84 -9.06 2.47 -5.25
C ALA A 84 -8.23 2.54 -3.96
N ILE A 85 -8.85 2.38 -2.79
CA ILE A 85 -8.15 2.32 -1.49
C ILE A 85 -7.21 1.12 -1.44
N ASN A 86 -7.66 -0.07 -1.86
CA ASN A 86 -6.81 -1.27 -1.90
C ASN A 86 -5.63 -1.07 -2.87
N LYS A 87 -5.88 -0.43 -4.02
CA LYS A 87 -4.83 -0.07 -4.98
C LYS A 87 -3.80 0.87 -4.36
N MET A 88 -4.23 1.89 -3.61
CA MET A 88 -3.35 2.78 -2.85
C MET A 88 -2.49 1.99 -1.86
N MET A 89 -3.09 1.13 -1.04
CA MET A 89 -2.36 0.33 -0.05
C MET A 89 -1.31 -0.58 -0.70
N ILE A 90 -1.67 -1.27 -1.79
CA ILE A 90 -0.80 -2.26 -2.44
C ILE A 90 0.27 -1.61 -3.33
N GLN A 91 -0.09 -0.59 -4.12
CA GLN A 91 0.80 -0.04 -5.15
C GLN A 91 1.54 1.21 -4.69
N VAL A 92 1.00 1.93 -3.69
CA VAL A 92 1.57 3.18 -3.20
C VAL A 92 2.25 3.00 -1.85
N TYR A 93 1.56 2.44 -0.85
CA TYR A 93 2.11 2.30 0.50
C TYR A 93 3.14 1.18 0.56
N SER A 94 2.78 -0.03 0.11
CA SER A 94 3.60 -1.24 0.29
C SER A 94 5.08 -1.09 -0.12
N PRO A 95 5.42 -0.45 -1.27
CA PRO A 95 6.82 -0.30 -1.69
C PRO A 95 7.65 0.62 -0.79
N CYS A 96 6.99 1.43 0.04
CA CYS A 96 7.61 2.43 0.90
C CYS A 96 7.58 2.03 2.38
N MET A 97 6.92 0.93 2.75
CA MET A 97 6.74 0.52 4.14
C MET A 97 8.05 0.14 4.86
N GLU A 98 9.13 -0.13 4.12
CA GLU A 98 10.42 -0.47 4.73
C GLU A 98 10.99 0.64 5.63
N PHE A 99 10.74 1.92 5.29
CA PHE A 99 11.24 3.06 6.05
C PHE A 99 10.60 3.13 7.45
N PRO A 100 9.26 3.26 7.58
CA PRO A 100 8.61 3.28 8.89
C PRO A 100 8.81 1.98 9.68
N VAL A 101 8.87 0.81 9.02
CA VAL A 101 9.13 -0.46 9.72
C VAL A 101 10.51 -0.49 10.34
N ARG A 102 11.54 0.02 9.66
CA ARG A 102 12.90 0.08 10.21
C ARG A 102 12.93 0.90 11.52
N ASP A 103 12.32 2.09 11.51
CA ASP A 103 12.27 2.94 12.70
C ASP A 103 11.46 2.31 13.82
N LEU A 104 10.27 1.78 13.51
CA LEU A 104 9.40 1.13 14.47
C LEU A 104 10.11 -0.02 15.18
N VAL A 105 10.71 -0.93 14.41
CA VAL A 105 11.39 -2.12 14.96
C VAL A 105 12.64 -1.72 15.74
N TYR A 106 13.40 -0.73 15.26
CA TYR A 106 14.57 -0.24 15.97
C TYR A 106 14.18 0.35 17.33
N LYS A 107 13.18 1.23 17.35
CA LYS A 107 12.67 1.87 18.57
C LYS A 107 12.13 0.83 19.56
N LYS A 108 11.26 -0.07 19.09
CA LYS A 108 10.70 -1.15 19.92
C LYS A 108 11.80 -2.04 20.49
N CYS A 109 12.82 -2.40 19.71
CA CYS A 109 13.95 -3.17 20.20
C CYS A 109 14.71 -2.45 21.31
N GLN A 110 14.89 -1.13 21.21
CA GLN A 110 15.55 -0.34 22.27
C GLN A 110 14.69 -0.21 23.53
N GLU A 111 13.37 -0.10 23.39
CA GLU A 111 12.42 0.07 24.49
C GLU A 111 12.14 -1.26 25.24
N ASP A 112 11.85 -2.34 24.52
CA ASP A 112 11.48 -3.65 25.10
C ASP A 112 12.70 -4.45 25.55
N ALA A 113 13.83 -4.34 24.83
CA ALA A 113 15.05 -5.07 25.12
C ALA A 113 16.15 -4.12 25.58
N PHE A 114 16.08 -3.72 26.86
CA PHE A 114 17.01 -2.82 27.55
C PHE A 114 18.51 -3.20 27.43
N GLN A 115 18.86 -4.34 26.81
CA GLN A 115 20.24 -4.86 26.69
C GLN A 115 20.59 -5.56 25.36
N ALA A 116 19.73 -5.59 24.34
CA ALA A 116 20.10 -6.23 23.07
C ALA A 116 21.32 -5.54 22.40
N GLY A 117 21.58 -4.28 22.76
CA GLY A 117 22.68 -3.50 22.22
C GLY A 117 22.38 -3.00 20.82
N GLN A 118 22.93 -1.82 20.48
CA GLN A 118 22.59 -1.13 19.21
C GLN A 118 22.82 -1.99 17.96
N LYS A 119 23.82 -2.89 17.99
CA LYS A 119 24.11 -3.80 16.87
C LYS A 119 22.98 -4.78 16.59
N ILE A 120 22.38 -5.38 17.62
CA ILE A 120 21.28 -6.33 17.45
C ILE A 120 20.03 -5.59 16.98
N CYS A 121 19.70 -4.43 17.56
CA CYS A 121 18.55 -3.65 17.12
C CYS A 121 18.68 -3.17 15.67
N LYS A 122 19.88 -2.74 15.26
CA LYS A 122 20.14 -2.36 13.85
C LYS A 122 20.04 -3.58 12.92
N CYS A 123 20.54 -4.73 13.34
CA CYS A 123 20.40 -5.97 12.59
C CYS A 123 18.92 -6.35 12.40
N LEU A 124 18.14 -6.35 13.48
CA LEU A 124 16.73 -6.72 13.47
C LEU A 124 15.93 -5.75 12.59
N SER A 125 16.09 -4.44 12.79
CA SER A 125 15.34 -3.43 12.04
C SER A 125 15.64 -3.45 10.55
N ASN A 126 16.91 -3.59 10.14
CA ASN A 126 17.29 -3.68 8.73
C ASN A 126 16.70 -4.92 8.05
N ASN A 127 16.77 -6.07 8.72
CA ASN A 127 16.28 -7.33 8.15
C ASN A 127 14.75 -7.36 8.10
N MET A 128 14.06 -6.82 9.10
CA MET A 128 12.60 -6.66 9.07
C MET A 128 12.13 -5.67 8.00
N ALA A 129 12.84 -4.55 7.83
CA ALA A 129 12.57 -3.61 6.74
C ALA A 129 12.71 -4.29 5.37
N SER A 130 13.77 -5.07 5.16
CA SER A 130 13.98 -5.84 3.92
C SER A 130 12.89 -6.89 3.70
N TYR A 131 12.45 -7.58 4.77
CA TYR A 131 11.35 -8.53 4.71
C TYR A 131 10.06 -7.84 4.25
N VAL A 132 9.67 -6.73 4.88
CA VAL A 132 8.46 -5.98 4.52
C VAL A 132 8.54 -5.44 3.09
N SER A 133 9.68 -4.88 2.67
CA SER A 133 9.92 -4.41 1.30
C SER A 133 9.60 -5.49 0.25
N LYS A 134 9.97 -6.74 0.54
CA LYS A 134 9.76 -7.89 -0.37
C LYS A 134 8.34 -8.47 -0.28
N ARG A 135 7.72 -8.42 0.89
CA ARG A 135 6.50 -9.20 1.18
C ARG A 135 5.23 -8.39 1.26
N ALA A 136 5.27 -7.11 1.64
CA ALA A 136 4.07 -6.29 1.81
C ALA A 136 3.20 -6.28 0.54
N LYS A 137 3.81 -6.18 -0.65
CA LYS A 137 3.07 -6.22 -1.92
C LYS A 137 2.40 -7.57 -2.19
N ALA A 138 3.03 -8.66 -1.76
CA ALA A 138 2.51 -10.02 -1.95
C ALA A 138 1.45 -10.40 -0.91
N ASP A 139 1.58 -9.90 0.31
CA ASP A 139 0.73 -10.31 1.44
C ASP A 139 -0.52 -9.42 1.56
N LEU A 140 -0.42 -8.12 1.27
CA LEU A 140 -1.55 -7.18 1.36
C LEU A 140 -2.79 -7.63 0.57
N PRO A 141 -2.71 -8.13 -0.68
CA PRO A 141 -3.90 -8.59 -1.41
C PRO A 141 -4.69 -9.65 -0.64
N GLY A 142 -4.01 -10.63 -0.04
CA GLY A 142 -4.66 -11.67 0.77
C GLY A 142 -5.25 -11.13 2.06
N ILE A 143 -4.54 -10.21 2.73
CA ILE A 143 -5.01 -9.56 3.95
C ILE A 143 -6.28 -8.72 3.68
N LEU A 144 -6.27 -7.92 2.61
CA LEU A 144 -7.39 -7.06 2.23
C LEU A 144 -8.61 -7.86 1.72
N GLN A 145 -8.38 -9.03 1.12
CA GLN A 145 -9.46 -9.95 0.76
C GLN A 145 -10.11 -10.58 2.00
N ALA A 146 -9.31 -10.95 3.00
CA ALA A 146 -9.79 -11.54 4.25
C ALA A 146 -10.48 -10.50 5.16
N ASN A 147 -10.01 -9.25 5.13
CA ASN A 147 -10.59 -8.14 5.90
C ASN A 147 -10.70 -6.87 5.03
N PRO A 148 -11.88 -6.62 4.43
CA PRO A 148 -12.09 -5.46 3.58
C PRO A 148 -12.13 -4.13 4.35
N ASN A 149 -12.17 -4.16 5.69
CA ASN A 149 -12.23 -2.97 6.55
C ASN A 149 -10.86 -2.45 6.97
N VAL A 150 -9.76 -3.04 6.49
CA VAL A 150 -8.42 -2.51 6.73
C VAL A 150 -8.34 -1.07 6.19
N THR A 151 -7.88 -0.16 7.04
CA THR A 151 -7.65 1.26 6.73
C THR A 151 -6.18 1.64 6.87
N ASP A 152 -5.41 0.91 7.68
CA ASP A 152 -3.97 1.08 7.82
C ASP A 152 -3.23 -0.18 7.32
N PRO A 153 -2.54 -0.11 6.17
CA PRO A 153 -1.76 -1.26 5.67
C PRO A 153 -0.56 -1.59 6.55
N MET A 154 -0.05 -0.62 7.34
CA MET A 154 1.05 -0.85 8.27
C MET A 154 0.62 -1.76 9.41
N GLU A 155 -0.43 -1.37 10.13
CA GLU A 155 -1.01 -2.17 11.20
C GLU A 155 -1.31 -3.58 10.72
N ALA A 156 -1.99 -3.69 9.57
CA ALA A 156 -2.37 -4.97 8.98
C ALA A 156 -1.19 -5.92 8.70
N ILE A 157 -0.02 -5.37 8.33
CA ILE A 157 1.19 -6.15 8.10
C ILE A 157 1.89 -6.49 9.42
N VAL A 158 2.09 -5.53 10.32
CA VAL A 158 2.88 -5.75 11.54
C VAL A 158 2.15 -6.62 12.57
N THR A 159 0.83 -6.73 12.49
CA THR A 159 0.03 -7.65 13.33
C THR A 159 -0.18 -9.02 12.68
N SER A 160 0.36 -9.26 11.48
CA SER A 160 0.18 -10.54 10.79
C SER A 160 1.02 -11.66 11.45
N PRO A 161 0.51 -12.91 11.50
CA PRO A 161 1.28 -14.04 12.04
C PRO A 161 2.62 -14.26 11.32
N SER A 162 2.69 -13.99 10.01
CA SER A 162 3.91 -14.11 9.22
C SER A 162 4.96 -13.08 9.62
N TYR A 163 4.53 -11.86 9.95
CA TYR A 163 5.41 -10.82 10.47
C TYR A 163 5.98 -11.21 11.84
N GLU A 164 5.12 -11.61 12.79
CA GLU A 164 5.54 -11.98 14.14
C GLU A 164 6.53 -13.15 14.14
N GLN A 165 6.25 -14.21 13.37
CA GLN A 165 7.14 -15.36 13.26
C GLN A 165 8.49 -14.99 12.64
N THR A 166 8.46 -14.10 11.64
CA THR A 166 9.67 -13.63 10.96
C THR A 166 10.51 -12.73 11.88
N GLU A 167 9.87 -11.83 12.64
CA GLU A 167 10.53 -10.98 13.63
C GLU A 167 11.29 -11.83 14.65
N LYS A 168 10.65 -12.86 15.23
CA LYS A 168 11.29 -13.78 16.18
C LYS A 168 12.49 -14.51 15.57
N ARG A 169 12.34 -15.02 14.34
CA ARG A 169 13.42 -15.73 13.63
C ARG A 169 14.61 -14.80 13.36
N ILE A 170 14.35 -13.60 12.84
CA ILE A 170 15.40 -12.61 12.57
C ILE A 170 16.08 -12.17 13.86
N ALA A 171 15.32 -11.93 14.94
CA ALA A 171 15.87 -11.55 16.23
C ALA A 171 16.87 -12.60 16.76
N LEU A 172 16.51 -13.88 16.71
CA LEU A 172 17.41 -14.97 17.09
C LEU A 172 18.66 -15.02 16.21
N GLY A 173 18.52 -14.92 14.88
CA GLY A 173 19.67 -14.90 13.98
C GLY A 173 20.59 -13.69 14.20
N CYS A 174 20.04 -12.53 14.55
CA CYS A 174 20.82 -11.35 14.92
C CYS A 174 21.60 -11.53 16.22
N ILE A 175 21.02 -12.23 17.21
CA ILE A 175 21.69 -12.59 18.47
C ILE A 175 22.81 -13.61 18.22
N GLN A 176 22.58 -14.56 17.31
CA GLN A 176 23.51 -15.65 16.99
C GLN A 176 24.59 -15.25 15.97
N GLY A 177 24.46 -14.08 15.33
CA GLY A 177 25.44 -13.56 14.36
C GLY A 177 25.26 -14.08 12.92
N GLU A 178 24.08 -14.59 12.56
CA GLU A 178 23.78 -15.13 11.22
C GLU A 178 23.65 -14.06 10.12
N TYR A 179 23.48 -12.80 10.52
CA TYR A 179 23.23 -11.65 9.64
C TYR A 179 24.39 -10.62 9.63
N GLN A 180 25.61 -11.07 9.98
CA GLN A 180 26.82 -10.23 9.99
C GLN A 180 27.39 -9.98 8.59
#